data_AF-A0A3N5SQF5-F1
#
_entry.id   AF-A0A3N5SQF5-F1
#
_cell.length_a   1.000
_cell.length_b   1.000
_cell.length_c   1.000
_cell.angle_alpha   90.00
_cell.angle_beta   90.00
_cell.angle_gamma   90.00
#
_symmetry.space_group_name_H-M   'P 1'
#
loop_
_entity.id
_entity.type
_entity.pdbx_description
1 polymer ?
#
loop_
_entity_poly.entity_id
_entity_poly.type
_entity_poly.pdbx_seq_one_letter_code
_entity_poly.pdbx_strand_id
1 'polypeptide(L)' 'MELVEREQQYSELSYAWNQVYSGRGRIVLVSGEAGIGKTSLIEGFVSEHRKPASVFWGS' A
#
# COMPACT_ATOMS: atom_id res chain seq x y z
N MET A 1 -9.73 4.23 12.56
CA MET A 1 -9.14 5.57 12.76
C MET A 1 -8.91 6.13 11.38
N GLU A 2 -9.66 7.15 11.01
CA GLU A 2 -9.69 7.73 9.66
C GLU A 2 -8.37 8.46 9.39
N LEU A 3 -7.64 8.03 8.36
CA LEU A 3 -6.34 8.58 7.99
C LEU A 3 -6.55 9.72 6.98
N VAL A 4 -7.13 10.82 7.44
CA VAL A 4 -7.53 11.99 6.62
C VAL A 4 -6.36 12.60 5.82
N GLU A 5 -5.11 12.45 6.28
CA GLU A 5 -3.92 12.98 5.58
C GLU A 5 -3.20 11.94 4.69
N ARG A 6 -3.74 10.72 4.54
CA ARG A 6 -3.06 9.63 3.80
C ARG A 6 -3.68 9.26 2.47
N GLU A 7 -4.72 10.00 2.04
CA GLU A 7 -5.44 9.70 0.80
C GLU A 7 -4.51 9.69 -0.42
N GLN A 8 -3.52 10.58 -0.46
CA GLN A 8 -2.57 10.62 -1.57
C GLN A 8 -1.71 9.35 -1.63
N GLN A 9 -1.08 8.94 -0.53
CA GLN A 9 -0.21 7.76 -0.54
C GLN A 9 -1.02 6.48 -0.77
N TYR A 10 -2.26 6.42 -0.25
CA TYR A 10 -3.19 5.35 -0.58
C TYR A 10 -3.52 5.33 -2.07
N SER A 11 -3.84 6.48 -2.65
CA SER A 11 -4.15 6.61 -4.08
C SER A 11 -2.98 6.15 -4.96
N GLU A 12 -1.74 6.49 -4.61
CA GLU A 12 -0.55 6.04 -5.32
C GLU A 12 -0.36 4.51 -5.25
N LEU A 13 -0.57 3.90 -4.08
CA LEU A 13 -0.52 2.45 -3.91
C LEU A 13 -1.64 1.75 -4.69
N SER A 14 -2.87 2.27 -4.62
CA SER A 14 -4.03 1.74 -5.35
C SER A 14 -3.86 1.90 -6.87
N TYR A 15 -3.26 3.00 -7.33
CA TYR A 15 -2.90 3.15 -8.74
C TYR A 15 -1.88 2.11 -9.17
N ALA A 16 -0.80 1.90 -8.41
CA ALA A 16 0.18 0.87 -8.69
C ALA A 16 -0.45 -0.54 -8.72
N TRP A 17 -1.35 -0.83 -7.78
CA TRP A 17 -2.11 -2.08 -7.73
C TRP A 17 -2.97 -2.29 -8.98
N ASN A 18 -3.68 -1.27 -9.43
CA ASN A 18 -4.46 -1.33 -10.67
C ASN A 18 -3.60 -1.63 -11.91
N GLN A 19 -2.34 -1.19 -11.93
CA GLN A 19 -1.41 -1.54 -13.00
C GLN A 19 -1.05 -3.02 -13.01
N VAL A 20 -1.02 -3.69 -11.85
CA VAL A 20 -0.75 -5.14 -11.76
C VAL A 20 -1.83 -5.93 -12.49
N TYR A 21 -3.11 -5.56 -12.35
CA TYR A 21 -4.19 -6.19 -13.11
C TYR A 21 -4.08 -6.02 -14.63
N SER A 22 -3.41 -4.96 -15.10
CA SER A 22 -3.08 -4.78 -16.52
C SER A 22 -1.90 -5.65 -17.00
N GLY A 23 -1.42 -6.58 -16.18
CA GLY A 23 -0.27 -7.44 -16.46
C GLY A 23 1.09 -6.75 -16.28
N ARG A 24 1.12 -5.55 -15.68
CA ARG A 24 2.35 -4.79 -15.47
C ARG A 24 2.75 -4.85 -14.00
N GLY A 25 3.74 -5.69 -13.70
CA GLY A 25 4.34 -5.77 -12.36
C GLY A 25 4.83 -4.42 -11.84
N ARG A 26 4.78 -4.26 -10.51
CA ARG A 26 5.17 -3.03 -9.81
C ARG A 26 5.98 -3.35 -8.57
N ILE A 27 6.93 -2.47 -8.27
CA ILE A 27 7.65 -2.41 -7.00
C ILE A 27 7.50 -0.98 -6.50
N VAL A 28 7.14 -0.82 -5.24
CA VAL A 28 6.99 0.49 -4.59
C VAL A 28 7.92 0.54 -3.40
N LEU A 29 8.67 1.63 -3.27
CA LEU A 29 9.47 1.94 -2.09
C LEU A 29 8.71 2.97 -1.24
N VAL A 30 8.43 2.63 0.01
CA VAL A 30 7.80 3.56 0.96
C VAL A 30 8.86 4.08 1.93
N SER A 31 9.21 5.35 1.76
CA SER A 31 10.18 6.07 2.58
C SER A 31 9.52 7.20 3.37
N GLY A 32 10.14 7.62 4.46
CA GLY A 32 9.65 8.71 5.31
C GLY A 32 10.25 8.63 6.71
N GLU A 33 9.99 9.63 7.53
CA GLU A 33 10.54 9.75 8.88
C GLU A 33 10.15 8.56 9.78
N ALA A 34 10.99 8.28 10.78
CA ALA A 34 10.66 7.29 11.80
C ALA A 34 9.37 7.70 12.52
N GLY A 35 8.46 6.76 12.75
CA GLY A 35 7.19 7.05 13.44
C GLY A 35 6.10 7.71 12.59
N ILE A 36 6.36 8.12 11.34
CA ILE A 36 5.33 8.76 10.47
C ILE A 36 4.17 7.82 10.09
N GLY A 37 4.29 6.52 10.41
CA GLY A 37 3.23 5.52 10.19
C GLY A 37 3.32 4.76 8.87
N LYS A 38 4.53 4.58 8.31
CA LYS A 38 4.78 3.76 7.10
C LYS A 38 4.17 2.37 7.21
N THR A 39 4.40 1.66 8.32
CA THR A 39 3.84 0.32 8.56
C THR A 39 2.32 0.33 8.51
N SER A 40 1.69 1.28 9.21
CA SER A 40 0.23 1.41 9.24
C SER A 40 -0.37 1.75 7.87
N LEU A 41 0.36 2.47 7.00
CA LEU A 41 -0.05 2.69 5.61
C LEU A 41 -0.09 1.36 4.83
N ILE A 42 0.97 0.56 4.90
CA ILE A 42 1.01 -0.72 4.18
C ILE A 42 -0.03 -1.70 4.73
N GLU A 43 -0.21 -1.76 6.05
CA GLU A 43 -1.19 -2.64 6.69
C GLU A 43 -2.61 -2.36 6.21
N GLY A 44 -3.02 -1.09 6.13
CA GLY A 44 -4.36 -0.76 5.65
C GLY A 44 -4.52 -0.96 4.14
N PHE A 45 -3.50 -0.64 3.33
CA PHE A 45 -3.49 -0.98 1.89
C PHE A 45 -3.66 -2.49 1.67
N VAL A 46 -2.93 -3.29 2.42
CA VAL A 46 -3.02 -4.76 2.38
C VAL A 46 -4.41 -5.23 2.82
N SER A 47 -4.94 -4.68 3.91
CA SER A 47 -6.26 -5.06 4.43
C SER A 47 -7.37 -4.88 3.40
N GLU A 48 -7.32 -3.81 2.59
CA GLU A 48 -8.28 -3.53 1.53
C GLU A 48 -8.19 -4.53 0.36
N HIS A 49 -7.00 -5.06 0.07
CA HIS A 49 -6.72 -5.90 -1.10
C HIS A 49 -6.46 -7.39 -0.77
N ARG A 50 -6.78 -7.85 0.44
CA ARG A 50 -6.55 -9.25 0.88
C ARG A 50 -7.29 -10.32 0.07
N LYS A 51 -8.42 -9.99 -0.56
CA LYS A 51 -9.26 -10.96 -1.26
C LYS A 51 -8.79 -11.31 -2.69
N PRO A 52 -8.18 -10.39 -3.47
CA PRO A 52 -7.56 -10.75 -4.75
C PRO A 52 -6.08 -11.20 -4.66
N ALA A 53 -5.40 -11.07 -3.53
CA ALA A 53 -3.95 -11.25 -3.45
C ALA A 53 -3.46 -12.04 -2.23
N SER A 54 -2.50 -12.93 -2.43
CA SER A 54 -1.71 -13.51 -1.34
C SER A 54 -0.69 -12.49 -0.85
N VAL A 55 -0.62 -12.29 0.47
CA VAL A 55 0.25 -11.29 1.09
C VAL A 55 1.36 -12.01 1.87
N PHE A 56 2.60 -11.65 1.59
CA PHE A 56 3.79 -12.19 2.23
C PHE A 56 4.57 -11.07 2.92
N TRP A 57 5.10 -11.34 4.11
CA TRP A 57 5.88 -10.40 4.92
C TRP A 57 7.23 -11.00 5.25
N GLY A 58 8.28 -10.18 5.20
CA GLY A 58 9.65 -10.52 5.58
C GLY A 58 10.19 -9.47 6.55
N SER A 59 11.09 -9.91 7.44
CA SER A 59 11.77 -9.11 8.46
C SER A 59 13.26 -9.03 8.20
#